data_AF-A0A9X4KTA8-F1
#
_entry.id   AF-A0A9X4KTA8-F1
#
_cell.length_a   1.000
_cell.length_b   1.000
_cell.length_c   1.000
_cell.angle_alpha   90.00
_cell.angle_beta   90.00
_cell.angle_gamma   90.00
#
_symmetry.space_group_name_H-M   'P 1'
#
loop_
_entity.id
_entity.type
_entity.pdbx_description
1 polymer ?
#
loop_
_entity_poly.entity_id
_entity_poly.type
_entity_poly.pdbx_seq_one_letter_code
_entity_poly.pdbx_strand_id
1 'polypeptide(L)'
;MDEKRENNQITLAYEVSGARIFDQVQHIWLEDGKGNRYDKENGTIRREDGNRYQVTFSNIGDVDALYVCTYQLNVHYLKELEVTVNMAK
;
A
#
# COMPACT_ATOMS: atom_id res chain seq x y z
N MET A 1 1.31 -13.09 7.22
CA MET A 1 0.48 -12.59 6.10
C MET A 1 -0.19 -13.80 5.52
N ASP A 2 -1.51 -13.73 5.34
CA ASP A 2 -2.30 -14.82 4.79
C ASP A 2 -2.83 -14.38 3.43
N GLU A 3 -2.78 -15.29 2.46
CA GLU A 3 -3.26 -15.08 1.09
C GLU A 3 -4.45 -16.01 0.82
N LYS A 4 -5.49 -15.47 0.18
CA LYS A 4 -6.62 -16.25 -0.33
C LYS A 4 -6.87 -15.93 -1.80
N ARG A 5 -6.90 -16.95 -2.65
CA ARG A 5 -7.22 -16.85 -4.08
C ARG A 5 -8.56 -17.49 -4.40
N GLU A 6 -9.49 -16.73 -4.96
CA GLU A 6 -10.78 -17.22 -5.44
C GLU A 6 -11.23 -16.35 -6.62
N ASN A 7 -11.81 -16.95 -7.68
CA ASN A 7 -12.49 -16.21 -8.76
C ASN A 7 -11.69 -15.04 -9.38
N ASN A 8 -10.42 -15.24 -9.75
CA ASN A 8 -9.50 -14.19 -10.24
C ASN A 8 -9.28 -13.01 -9.28
N GLN A 9 -9.53 -13.24 -7.99
CA GLN A 9 -9.26 -12.29 -6.93
C GLN A 9 -8.19 -12.84 -5.99
N ILE A 10 -7.39 -11.93 -5.46
CA ILE A 10 -6.47 -12.19 -4.37
C ILE A 10 -6.84 -11.29 -3.22
N THR A 11 -7.10 -11.90 -2.07
CA THR A 11 -7.28 -11.20 -0.81
C THR A 11 -6.07 -11.44 0.07
N LEU A 12 -5.45 -10.34 0.52
CA LEU A 12 -4.33 -10.37 1.44
C LEU A 12 -4.78 -9.90 2.81
N ALA A 13 -4.51 -10.71 3.84
CA ALA A 13 -4.61 -10.33 5.23
C ALA A 13 -3.20 -10.12 5.81
N TYR A 14 -2.94 -8.94 6.34
CA TYR A 14 -1.62 -8.55 6.83
C TYR A 14 -1.71 -7.68 8.07
N GLU A 15 -0.63 -7.69 8.84
CA GLU A 15 -0.48 -6.88 10.04
C GLU A 15 0.54 -5.79 9.73
N VAL A 16 0.23 -4.56 10.12
CA VAL A 16 1.11 -3.40 9.91
C VAL A 16 1.59 -2.90 11.26
N SER A 17 2.89 -2.67 11.37
CA SER A 17 3.52 -2.07 12.55
C SER A 17 4.35 -0.84 12.14
N GLY A 18 4.56 0.09 13.08
CA GLY A 18 5.32 1.32 12.85
C GLY A 18 4.48 2.60 12.87
N ALA A 19 5.06 3.71 12.41
CA ALA A 19 4.40 5.02 12.36
C ALA A 19 3.64 5.21 11.04
N ARG A 20 2.58 6.04 11.06
CA ARG A 20 1.72 6.34 9.89
C ARG A 20 1.13 5.08 9.25
N ILE A 21 0.68 4.14 10.09
CA ILE A 21 0.07 2.88 9.66
C ILE A 21 -0.98 3.14 8.58
N PHE A 22 -1.95 4.02 8.87
CA PHE A 22 -3.05 4.34 7.95
C PHE A 22 -2.57 4.73 6.54
N ASP A 23 -1.56 5.60 6.43
CA ASP A 23 -1.03 6.05 5.14
C ASP A 23 -0.39 4.88 4.38
N GLN A 24 0.42 4.07 5.06
CA GLN A 24 1.05 2.90 4.43
C GLN A 24 0.01 1.89 3.94
N VAL A 25 -1.03 1.65 4.73
CA VAL A 25 -2.08 0.68 4.39
C VAL A 25 -2.90 1.12 3.17
N GLN A 26 -3.06 2.43 2.95
CA GLN A 26 -3.77 2.96 1.78
C GLN A 26 -2.91 2.92 0.51
N HIS A 27 -1.60 2.81 0.63
CA HIS A 27 -0.66 2.89 -0.48
C HIS A 27 0.03 1.56 -0.78
N ILE A 28 -0.77 0.49 -0.89
CA ILE A 28 -0.35 -0.83 -1.35
C ILE A 28 -0.97 -1.16 -2.71
N TRP A 29 -0.18 -1.82 -3.56
CA TRP A 29 -0.58 -2.42 -4.85
C TRP A 29 0.17 -3.74 -5.07
N LEU A 30 -0.20 -4.50 -6.11
CA LEU A 30 0.55 -5.67 -6.55
C LEU A 30 1.26 -5.42 -7.87
N GLU A 31 2.38 -6.09 -8.08
CA GLU A 31 3.07 -6.16 -9.38
C GLU A 31 3.37 -7.62 -9.75
N ASP A 32 3.25 -7.99 -11.02
CA ASP A 32 3.74 -9.29 -11.50
C ASP A 32 5.23 -9.25 -11.90
N GLY A 33 5.79 -10.41 -12.23
CA GLY A 33 7.17 -10.53 -12.73
C GLY A 33 7.46 -9.83 -14.05
N LYS A 34 6.45 -9.27 -14.73
CA LYS A 34 6.59 -8.47 -15.96
C LYS A 34 6.44 -6.98 -15.70
N GLY A 35 6.19 -6.57 -14.44
CA GLY A 35 5.96 -5.19 -14.05
C GLY A 35 4.54 -4.68 -14.29
N ASN A 36 3.56 -5.58 -14.54
CA ASN A 36 2.17 -5.19 -14.61
C ASN A 36 1.66 -4.89 -13.21
N ARG A 37 1.12 -3.68 -13.02
CA ARG A 37 0.56 -3.22 -11.76
C ARG A 37 -0.92 -3.58 -11.66
N TYR A 38 -1.31 -4.08 -10.48
CA TYR A 38 -2.68 -4.33 -10.09
C TYR A 38 -3.03 -3.46 -8.89
N ASP A 39 -3.98 -2.55 -9.11
CA ASP A 39 -4.53 -1.73 -8.05
C ASP A 39 -5.66 -2.46 -7.33
N LYS A 40 -5.82 -2.14 -6.04
CA LYS A 40 -6.91 -2.66 -5.23
C LYS A 40 -8.25 -2.15 -5.74
N GLU A 41 -9.25 -3.02 -5.77
CA GLU A 41 -10.59 -2.67 -6.25
C GLU A 41 -11.30 -1.72 -5.27
N ASN A 42 -11.04 -1.90 -3.97
CA ASN A 42 -11.60 -1.12 -2.89
C ASN A 42 -10.50 -0.60 -1.95
N GLY A 43 -10.84 0.33 -1.06
CA GLY A 43 -9.95 0.76 0.01
C GLY A 43 -9.58 -0.39 0.97
N THR A 44 -8.53 -0.20 1.74
CA THR A 44 -8.12 -1.21 2.72
C THR A 44 -9.07 -1.24 3.91
N ILE A 45 -9.51 -2.45 4.29
CA ILE A 45 -10.41 -2.69 5.42
C ILE A 45 -9.59 -3.02 6.67
N ARG A 46 -9.84 -2.31 7.78
CA ARG A 46 -9.27 -2.65 9.08
C ARG A 46 -10.11 -3.77 9.71
N ARG A 47 -9.45 -4.83 10.19
CA ARG A 47 -10.08 -5.92 10.95
C ARG A 47 -10.22 -5.54 12.43
N GLU A 48 -11.18 -6.14 13.12
CA GLU A 48 -11.51 -5.82 14.52
C GLU A 48 -10.36 -6.15 15.50
N ASP A 49 -9.39 -6.97 15.10
CA ASP A 49 -8.29 -7.47 15.93
C ASP A 49 -6.99 -6.65 15.83
N GLY A 50 -7.08 -5.33 16.01
CA GLY A 50 -5.92 -4.45 16.20
C GLY A 50 -5.42 -3.77 14.92
N ASN A 51 -4.14 -3.95 14.56
CA ASN A 51 -3.51 -3.36 13.38
C ASN A 51 -3.47 -4.34 12.20
N ARG A 52 -4.52 -5.15 12.07
CA ARG A 52 -4.71 -6.11 10.99
C ARG A 52 -5.62 -5.53 9.94
N TYR A 53 -5.25 -5.76 8.70
CA TYR A 53 -5.88 -5.16 7.54
C TYR A 53 -6.10 -6.21 6.46
N GLN A 54 -7.10 -5.96 5.63
CA GLN A 54 -7.44 -6.79 4.49
C GLN A 54 -7.63 -5.94 3.24
N VAL A 55 -7.02 -6.37 2.15
CA VAL A 55 -7.16 -5.75 0.83
C VAL A 55 -7.45 -6.84 -0.20
N THR A 56 -8.30 -6.51 -1.17
CA THR A 56 -8.66 -7.42 -2.27
C THR A 56 -8.30 -6.77 -3.60
N PHE A 57 -7.63 -7.56 -4.43
CA PHE A 57 -7.28 -7.26 -5.81
C PHE A 57 -8.09 -8.15 -6.73
N SER A 58 -8.58 -7.57 -7.81
CA SER A 58 -9.42 -8.27 -8.80
C SER A 58 -8.72 -8.33 -10.15
N ASN A 59 -9.20 -9.21 -11.02
CA ASN A 59 -8.62 -9.46 -12.35
C ASN A 59 -7.15 -9.89 -12.30
N ILE A 60 -6.77 -10.58 -11.22
CA ILE A 60 -5.47 -11.22 -11.13
C ILE A 60 -5.55 -12.52 -11.92
N GLY A 61 -4.92 -12.54 -13.10
CA GLY A 61 -4.80 -13.75 -13.92
C GLY A 61 -3.83 -14.78 -13.31
N ASP A 62 -3.62 -15.88 -14.02
CA ASP A 62 -2.54 -16.82 -13.69
C ASP A 62 -1.18 -16.16 -13.98
N VAL A 63 -0.55 -15.67 -12.91
CA VAL A 63 0.77 -15.05 -12.91
C VAL A 63 1.69 -15.84 -12.00
N ASP A 64 2.90 -16.14 -12.48
CA ASP A 64 3.87 -17.01 -11.79
C ASP A 64 4.33 -16.43 -10.45
N ALA A 65 4.40 -15.10 -10.35
CA ALA A 65 4.81 -14.39 -9.16
C ALA A 65 4.06 -13.07 -9.02
N LEU A 66 3.75 -12.70 -7.78
CA LEU A 66 3.22 -11.41 -7.40
C LEU A 66 4.04 -10.82 -6.27
N TYR A 67 4.27 -9.53 -6.36
CA TYR A 67 5.00 -8.75 -5.37
C TYR A 67 4.03 -7.76 -4.73
N VAL A 68 4.06 -7.66 -3.40
CA VAL A 68 3.34 -6.63 -2.65
C VAL A 68 4.22 -5.38 -2.60
N CYS A 69 3.74 -4.30 -3.19
CA CYS A 69 4.48 -3.06 -3.34
C CYS A 69 3.84 -1.93 -2.51
N THR A 70 4.67 -1.03 -1.98
CA THR A 70 4.24 0.18 -1.28
C THR A 70 5.21 1.32 -1.57
N TYR A 71 4.81 2.57 -1.33
CA TYR A 71 5.73 3.69 -1.48
C TYR A 71 6.90 3.53 -0.49
N GLN A 72 8.12 3.74 -1.00
CA GLN A 72 9.27 3.92 -0.14
C GLN A 72 9.12 5.27 0.58
N LEU A 73 8.69 5.22 1.84
CA LEU A 73 8.49 6.43 2.64
C LEU A 73 9.86 7.04 2.95
N ASN A 74 10.25 8.06 2.17
CA ASN A 74 11.49 8.78 2.39
C ASN A 74 11.29 9.75 3.57
N VAL A 75 11.67 9.37 4.79
CA VAL A 75 11.44 10.16 6.02
C VAL A 75 12.29 11.44 6.13
N HIS A 76 13.06 11.78 5.09
CA HIS A 76 13.92 12.97 5.04
C HIS A 76 13.18 14.28 4.70
N TYR A 77 11.86 14.34 4.86
CA TYR A 77 11.13 15.59 4.67
C TYR A 77 11.47 16.56 5.80
N LEU A 78 12.16 17.65 5.43
CA LEU A 78 12.33 18.90 6.18
C LEU A 78 13.51 19.01 7.16
N LYS A 79 14.71 18.51 6.83
CA LYS A 79 15.89 18.96 7.58
C LYS A 79 16.36 20.38 7.19
N GLU A 80 15.91 20.91 6.05
CA GLU A 80 16.40 22.18 5.48
C GLU A 80 15.33 22.99 4.71
N LEU A 81 14.04 22.88 5.07
CA LEU A 81 13.05 23.79 4.47
C LEU A 81 13.11 25.15 5.18
N GLU A 82 13.98 26.03 4.68
CA GLU A 82 13.96 27.45 5.01
C GLU A 82 13.04 28.19 4.01
N VAL A 83 11.93 28.71 4.52
CA VAL A 83 10.99 29.52 3.73
C VAL A 83 11.26 31.00 4.03
N THR A 84 11.95 31.70 3.14
CA THR A 84 12.09 33.15 3.22
C THR A 84 10.94 33.82 2.45
N VAL A 85 10.02 34.44 3.17
CA VAL A 85 8.97 35.29 2.58
C VAL A 85 9.47 36.72 2.54
N ASN A 86 9.80 37.23 1.34
CA ASN A 86 10.04 38.66 1.14
C ASN A 86 8.70 39.36 0.94
N MET A 87 8.29 40.17 1.90
CA MET A 87 7.17 41.08 1.72
C MET A 87 7.68 42.36 1.05
N ALA A 88 7.31 42.55 -0.22
CA ALA A 88 7.41 43.85 -0.85
C ALA A 88 6.39 44.81 -0.23
N LYS A 89 6.79 46.07 -0.07
CA LYS A 89 6.11 47.11 0.71
C LYS A 89 4.80 47.57 0.08
#